data_AF-A0A1Q3KJB3-F1
#
_entry.id   AF-A0A1Q3KJB3-F1
#
_cell.length_a   1.000
_cell.length_b   1.000
_cell.length_c   1.000
_cell.angle_alpha   90.00
_cell.angle_beta   90.00
_cell.angle_gamma   90.00
#
_symmetry.space_group_name_H-M   'P 1'
#
loop_
_entity.id
_entity.type
_entity.pdbx_description
1 polymer ?
#
loop_
_entity_poly.entity_id
_entity_poly.type
_entity_poly.pdbx_seq_one_letter_code
_entity_poly.pdbx_strand_id
1 'polypeptide(L)'
;MISSTSLADDRKYSVTGGQVSVPVGLTVNVKAVTIGEDATTVRVLASFDSHRTTFVDMNDRENAYLAWGEGEQDRLHLRQIADNKWMRIANGQTMEGDLVFPGVVPAGTKKLTLVFNPGKSGNDTNAPGVTIPLELAK
;
A
#
# COMPACT_ATOMS: atom_id res chain seq x y z
N MET A 1 3.85 -15.64 -39.92
CA MET A 1 3.30 -14.34 -39.49
C MET A 1 3.82 -14.09 -38.10
N ILE A 2 4.68 -13.09 -37.93
CA ILE A 2 5.25 -12.76 -36.61
C ILE A 2 4.24 -11.82 -35.97
N SER A 3 3.46 -12.35 -35.02
CA SER A 3 2.56 -11.54 -34.20
C SER A 3 3.42 -10.60 -33.37
N SER A 4 3.32 -9.30 -33.66
CA SER A 4 3.87 -8.24 -32.85
C SER A 4 3.14 -8.21 -31.50
N THR A 5 3.76 -8.76 -30.46
CA THR A 5 3.37 -8.49 -29.08
C THR A 5 3.56 -7.01 -28.83
N SER A 6 2.47 -6.26 -28.64
CA SER A 6 2.57 -4.87 -28.22
C SER A 6 3.26 -4.83 -26.86
N LEU A 7 4.35 -4.08 -26.73
CA LEU A 7 4.85 -3.65 -25.43
C LEU A 7 3.76 -2.79 -24.78
N ALA A 8 2.96 -3.40 -23.91
CA ALA A 8 2.04 -2.67 -23.05
C ALA A 8 2.91 -1.93 -22.01
N ASP A 9 2.94 -0.61 -22.14
CA ASP A 9 3.81 0.29 -21.39
C ASP A 9 3.33 0.37 -19.92
N ASP A 10 4.17 -0.05 -18.97
CA ASP A 10 3.91 0.11 -17.54
C ASP A 10 3.61 1.57 -17.24
N ARG A 11 2.42 1.85 -16.70
CA ARG A 11 1.99 3.24 -16.46
C ARG A 11 2.34 3.63 -15.04
N LYS A 12 3.39 4.44 -14.91
CA LYS A 12 3.73 5.13 -13.67
C LYS A 12 2.82 6.34 -13.48
N TYR A 13 2.22 6.44 -12.29
CA TYR A 13 1.39 7.56 -11.88
C TYR A 13 2.08 8.33 -10.76
N SER A 14 1.99 9.66 -10.84
CA SER A 14 2.25 10.52 -9.70
C SER A 14 1.05 10.46 -8.76
N VAL A 15 1.30 10.55 -7.46
CA VAL A 15 0.26 10.50 -6.44
C VAL A 15 0.14 11.88 -5.80
N THR A 16 -1.06 12.42 -5.78
CA THR A 16 -1.41 13.57 -4.92
C THR A 16 -2.07 13.05 -3.65
N GLY A 17 -1.71 13.62 -2.50
CA GLY A 17 -2.04 13.03 -1.19
C GLY A 17 -1.08 11.90 -0.86
N GLY A 18 -1.57 10.80 -0.30
CA GLY A 18 -0.76 9.60 -0.07
C GLY A 18 0.10 9.58 1.19
N GLN A 19 0.00 10.60 2.05
CA GLN A 19 0.63 10.58 3.38
C GLN A 19 -0.42 10.55 4.49
N VAL A 20 -0.27 9.63 5.44
CA VAL A 20 -1.09 9.54 6.65
C VAL A 20 -0.21 9.26 7.86
N SER A 21 -0.50 9.93 8.97
CA SER A 21 0.08 9.66 10.29
C SER A 21 -1.00 9.18 11.25
N VAL A 22 -0.71 8.17 12.05
CA VAL A 22 -1.62 7.65 13.07
C VAL A 22 -1.06 7.86 14.49
N PRO A 23 -1.92 7.96 15.52
CA PRO A 23 -1.51 8.40 16.87
C PRO A 23 -0.45 7.56 17.58
N VAL A 24 -0.18 6.34 17.11
CA VAL A 24 0.89 5.50 17.68
C VAL A 24 2.29 5.92 17.24
N GLY A 25 2.42 6.89 16.34
CA GLY A 25 3.73 7.38 15.86
C GLY A 25 4.17 6.77 14.52
N LEU A 26 3.26 6.07 13.82
CA LEU A 26 3.49 5.57 12.47
C LEU A 26 3.06 6.63 11.46
N THR A 27 3.95 6.95 10.52
CA THR A 27 3.67 7.76 9.33
C THR A 27 3.97 6.94 8.09
N VAL A 28 3.04 6.91 7.15
CA VAL A 28 3.18 6.22 5.87
C VAL A 28 3.01 7.23 4.74
N ASN A 29 3.93 7.22 3.79
CA ASN A 29 3.92 8.03 2.58
C ASN A 29 4.01 7.15 1.33
N VAL A 30 3.09 7.36 0.40
CA VAL A 30 3.09 6.71 -0.92
C VAL A 30 3.86 7.59 -1.91
N LYS A 31 4.97 7.07 -2.44
CA LYS A 31 5.84 7.79 -3.37
C LYS A 31 5.40 7.65 -4.83
N ALA A 32 4.84 6.51 -5.21
CA ALA A 32 4.43 6.22 -6.58
C ALA A 32 3.45 5.05 -6.63
N VAL A 33 2.61 5.05 -7.67
CA VAL A 33 1.81 3.88 -8.08
C VAL A 33 2.17 3.54 -9.51
N THR A 34 2.50 2.28 -9.77
CA THR A 34 2.79 1.76 -11.11
C THR A 34 1.77 0.67 -11.43
N ILE A 35 1.00 0.86 -12.50
CA ILE A 35 0.03 -0.13 -12.97
C ILE A 35 0.66 -0.84 -14.17
N GLY A 36 1.02 -2.11 -13.98
CA GLY A 36 1.54 -2.99 -15.02
C GLY A 36 0.46 -3.89 -15.62
N GLU A 37 0.89 -4.92 -16.36
CA GLU A 37 0.01 -5.86 -17.07
C GLU A 37 -0.65 -6.90 -16.15
N ASP A 38 0.07 -7.36 -15.14
CA ASP A 38 -0.35 -8.45 -14.24
C ASP A 38 -0.31 -8.04 -12.76
N ALA A 39 0.27 -6.89 -12.44
CA ALA A 39 0.39 -6.39 -11.08
C ALA A 39 0.32 -4.87 -11.00
N THR A 40 -0.21 -4.40 -9.87
CA THR A 40 -0.11 -3.00 -9.45
C THR A 40 0.93 -2.90 -8.33
N THR A 41 1.90 -2.00 -8.49
CA THR A 41 2.96 -1.78 -7.51
C THR A 41 2.79 -0.42 -6.85
N VAL A 42 2.87 -0.37 -5.52
CA VAL A 42 2.81 0.87 -4.74
C VAL A 42 4.12 1.04 -3.98
N ARG A 43 4.86 2.09 -4.29
CA ARG A 43 6.09 2.41 -3.56
C ARG A 43 5.77 3.21 -2.31
N VAL A 44 6.19 2.70 -1.15
CA VAL A 44 5.90 3.29 0.15
C VAL A 44 7.18 3.62 0.93
N LEU A 45 7.09 4.63 1.78
CA LEU A 45 8.01 4.89 2.88
C LEU A 45 7.19 5.00 4.15
N ALA A 46 7.47 4.12 5.11
CA ALA A 46 6.81 4.06 6.40
C ALA A 46 7.83 4.28 7.50
N SER A 47 7.65 5.31 8.31
CA SER A 47 8.51 5.67 9.43
C SER A 47 7.76 5.52 10.73
N PHE A 48 8.40 4.90 11.72
CA PHE A 48 7.78 4.63 13.02
C PHE A 48 8.66 5.15 14.15
N ASP A 49 8.12 6.12 14.90
CA ASP A 49 8.74 6.69 16.09
C ASP A 49 7.67 6.87 17.19
N SER A 50 7.80 6.12 18.28
CA SER A 50 6.79 5.98 19.31
C SER A 50 7.37 5.97 20.71
N HIS A 51 6.65 6.62 21.64
CA HIS A 51 6.88 6.48 23.07
C HIS A 51 5.99 5.40 23.72
N ARG A 52 5.16 4.70 22.94
CA ARG A 52 4.12 3.78 23.45
C ARG A 52 4.45 2.30 23.28
N THR A 53 5.26 1.94 22.29
CA THR A 53 5.59 0.56 21.92
C THR A 53 6.92 0.53 21.17
N THR A 54 7.51 -0.66 21.01
CA THR A 54 8.82 -0.85 20.39
C THR A 54 8.75 -1.30 18.92
N PHE A 55 7.58 -1.68 18.41
CA PHE A 55 7.35 -2.01 17.01
C PHE A 55 5.86 -1.92 16.66
N VAL A 56 5.56 -1.91 15.35
CA VAL A 56 4.23 -2.14 14.80
C VAL A 56 4.30 -3.06 13.58
N ASP A 57 3.23 -3.82 13.37
CA ASP A 57 2.99 -4.64 12.18
C ASP A 57 1.98 -3.95 11.26
N MET A 58 2.29 -3.83 9.97
CA MET A 58 1.40 -3.21 8.98
C MET A 58 0.57 -4.21 8.17
N ASN A 59 0.88 -5.49 8.29
CA ASN A 59 0.23 -6.59 7.57
C ASN A 59 -0.05 -7.77 8.53
N ASP A 60 -0.89 -7.53 9.55
CA ASP A 60 -1.15 -8.48 10.64
C ASP A 60 -2.09 -9.63 10.23
N ARG A 61 -3.34 -9.65 10.70
CA ARG A 61 -4.27 -10.78 10.47
C ARG A 61 -4.77 -10.90 9.05
N GLU A 62 -4.84 -9.79 8.34
CA GLU A 62 -5.35 -9.68 6.99
C GLU A 62 -4.32 -8.97 6.11
N ASN A 63 -4.24 -9.40 4.85
CA ASN A 63 -3.36 -8.73 3.90
C ASN A 63 -3.86 -7.31 3.65
N ALA A 64 -2.94 -6.36 3.67
CA ALA A 64 -3.16 -5.02 3.16
C ALA A 64 -3.73 -5.08 1.74
N TYR A 65 -4.51 -4.10 1.35
CA TYR A 65 -5.15 -4.10 0.04
C TYR A 65 -5.21 -2.71 -0.57
N LEU A 66 -5.34 -2.70 -1.90
CA LEU A 66 -5.55 -1.52 -2.71
C LEU A 66 -6.96 -1.57 -3.27
N ALA A 67 -7.80 -0.59 -2.94
CA ALA A 67 -9.20 -0.55 -3.34
C ALA A 67 -9.53 0.65 -4.24
N TRP A 68 -10.46 0.48 -5.18
CA TRP A 68 -11.07 1.56 -5.99
C TRP A 68 -12.59 1.71 -5.75
N GLY A 69 -13.15 0.93 -4.84
CA GLY A 69 -14.56 0.95 -4.45
C GLY A 69 -14.76 0.38 -3.05
N GLU A 70 -16.01 0.26 -2.62
CA GLU A 70 -16.36 -0.23 -1.27
C GLU A 70 -16.46 -1.77 -1.19
N GLY A 71 -16.64 -2.44 -2.33
CA GLY A 71 -16.85 -3.90 -2.40
C GLY A 71 -15.56 -4.72 -2.25
N GLU A 72 -15.72 -6.01 -1.90
CA GLU A 72 -14.62 -6.99 -1.93
C GLU A 72 -14.12 -7.26 -3.35
N GLN A 73 -14.99 -7.15 -4.37
CA GLN A 73 -14.55 -7.28 -5.77
C GLN A 73 -13.73 -6.07 -6.27
N ASP A 74 -13.73 -4.96 -5.53
CA ASP A 74 -13.12 -3.69 -5.94
C ASP A 74 -11.76 -3.45 -5.27
N ARG A 75 -11.03 -4.54 -4.97
CA ARG A 75 -9.70 -4.48 -4.36
C ARG A 75 -8.73 -5.54 -4.89
N LEU A 76 -7.45 -5.24 -4.77
CA LEU A 76 -6.34 -6.19 -4.92
C LEU A 76 -5.66 -6.37 -3.56
N HIS A 77 -5.35 -7.61 -3.19
CA HIS A 77 -4.64 -7.90 -1.95
C HIS A 77 -3.13 -7.92 -2.16
N LEU A 78 -2.39 -7.48 -1.14
CA LEU A 78 -0.94 -7.51 -1.11
C LEU A 78 -0.45 -8.96 -1.19
N ARG A 79 0.48 -9.22 -2.11
CA ARG A 79 1.31 -10.42 -2.05
C ARG A 79 2.22 -10.32 -0.83
N GLN A 80 2.17 -11.31 0.06
CA GLN A 80 3.02 -11.33 1.25
C GLN A 80 4.50 -11.18 0.89
N ILE A 81 5.20 -10.37 1.68
CA ILE A 81 6.64 -10.14 1.54
C ILE A 81 7.36 -11.28 2.27
N ALA A 82 8.13 -12.09 1.55
CA ALA A 82 8.70 -13.33 2.07
C ALA A 82 9.51 -13.12 3.37
N ASP A 83 10.40 -12.12 3.37
CA ASP A 83 11.33 -11.87 4.48
C ASP A 83 10.76 -10.92 5.55
N ASN A 84 9.58 -10.34 5.32
CA ASN A 84 8.90 -9.47 6.28
C ASN A 84 7.38 -9.52 6.09
N LYS A 85 6.78 -10.71 6.26
CA LYS A 85 5.36 -10.95 5.94
C LYS A 85 4.38 -10.07 6.74
N TRP A 86 4.80 -9.60 7.92
CA TRP A 86 4.01 -8.72 8.78
C TRP A 86 4.27 -7.24 8.53
N MET A 87 5.25 -6.92 7.67
CA MET A 87 5.70 -5.55 7.44
C MET A 87 6.05 -4.85 8.75
N ARG A 88 6.79 -5.56 9.62
CA ARG A 88 7.19 -5.06 10.93
C ARG A 88 8.17 -3.91 10.78
N ILE A 89 7.94 -2.83 11.51
CA ILE A 89 8.86 -1.70 11.65
C ILE A 89 9.19 -1.56 13.13
N ALA A 90 10.48 -1.63 13.49
CA ALA A 90 10.89 -1.35 14.86
C ALA A 90 10.91 0.16 15.14
N ASN A 91 10.79 0.53 16.41
CA ASN A 91 10.78 1.92 16.82
C ASN A 91 12.09 2.65 16.44
N GLY A 92 11.97 3.87 15.93
CA GLY A 92 13.08 4.67 15.41
C GLY A 92 13.55 4.25 14.01
N GLN A 93 12.81 3.38 13.32
CA GLN A 93 13.17 2.90 11.99
C GLN A 93 12.23 3.42 10.89
N THR A 94 12.75 3.35 9.67
CA THR A 94 12.00 3.58 8.44
C THR A 94 12.12 2.36 7.54
N MET A 95 10.99 1.90 7.01
CA MET A 95 10.91 0.89 5.97
C MET A 95 10.51 1.55 4.65
N GLU A 96 11.28 1.31 3.60
CA GLU A 96 10.95 1.75 2.23
C GLU A 96 10.96 0.55 1.30
N GLY A 97 9.99 0.48 0.39
CA GLY A 97 9.92 -0.60 -0.58
C GLY A 97 8.69 -0.54 -1.46
N ASP A 98 8.63 -1.53 -2.35
CA ASP A 98 7.55 -1.69 -3.32
C ASP A 98 6.58 -2.78 -2.84
N LEU A 99 5.32 -2.42 -2.67
CA LEU A 99 4.23 -3.32 -2.35
C LEU A 99 3.60 -3.83 -3.65
N VAL A 100 3.55 -5.15 -3.83
CA VAL A 100 3.06 -5.77 -5.06
C VAL A 100 1.68 -6.36 -4.83
N PHE A 101 0.70 -5.85 -5.58
CA PHE A 101 -0.68 -6.30 -5.59
C PHE A 101 -0.92 -7.04 -6.90
N PRO A 102 -1.04 -8.39 -6.90
CA PRO A 102 -1.36 -9.15 -8.10
C PRO A 102 -2.72 -8.70 -8.66
N GLY A 103 -2.76 -8.42 -9.95
CA GLY A 103 -3.90 -7.87 -10.66
C GLY A 103 -3.73 -6.40 -11.05
N VAL A 104 -4.68 -5.92 -11.83
CA VAL A 104 -4.65 -4.60 -12.45
C VAL A 104 -5.87 -3.80 -12.02
N VAL A 105 -5.61 -2.57 -11.57
CA VAL A 105 -6.68 -1.60 -11.28
C VAL A 105 -7.39 -1.22 -12.59
N PRO A 106 -8.74 -1.12 -12.61
CA PRO A 106 -9.49 -0.77 -13.82
C PRO A 106 -8.98 0.50 -14.52
N ALA A 107 -8.95 0.46 -15.85
CA ALA A 107 -8.55 1.61 -16.65
C ALA A 107 -9.44 2.83 -16.36
N GLY A 108 -8.81 4.00 -16.21
CA GLY A 108 -9.53 5.25 -15.93
C GLY A 108 -9.73 5.53 -14.44
N THR A 109 -9.38 4.62 -13.54
CA THR A 109 -9.40 4.85 -12.09
C THR A 109 -8.61 6.11 -11.72
N LYS A 110 -9.25 7.00 -10.96
CA LYS A 110 -8.68 8.27 -10.49
C LYS A 110 -8.36 8.27 -9.00
N LYS A 111 -9.03 7.41 -8.24
CA LYS A 111 -8.91 7.33 -6.80
C LYS A 111 -8.63 5.89 -6.40
N LEU A 112 -7.66 5.74 -5.53
CA LEU A 112 -7.33 4.49 -4.89
C LEU A 112 -7.27 4.71 -3.39
N THR A 113 -7.45 3.63 -2.64
CA THR A 113 -7.27 3.62 -1.20
C THR A 113 -6.34 2.46 -0.85
N LEU A 114 -5.18 2.77 -0.28
CA LEU A 114 -4.28 1.77 0.29
C LEU A 114 -4.66 1.58 1.76
N VAL A 115 -4.98 0.34 2.14
CA VAL A 115 -5.45 0.01 3.49
C VAL A 115 -4.52 -1.02 4.13
N PHE A 116 -4.04 -0.69 5.33
CA PHE A 116 -3.30 -1.57 6.22
C PHE A 116 -4.14 -1.87 7.45
N ASN A 117 -4.10 -3.14 7.91
CA ASN A 117 -4.82 -3.61 9.09
C ASN A 117 -6.29 -3.14 9.14
N PRO A 118 -7.13 -3.55 8.16
CA PRO A 118 -8.52 -3.11 8.06
C PRO A 118 -9.30 -3.40 9.36
N GLY A 119 -10.21 -2.48 9.72
CA GLY A 119 -11.02 -2.58 10.93
C GLY A 119 -10.28 -2.31 12.26
N LYS A 120 -8.95 -2.13 12.24
CA LYS A 120 -8.19 -1.73 13.43
C LYS A 120 -8.25 -0.23 13.69
N SER A 121 -8.14 0.14 14.96
CA SER A 121 -7.96 1.55 15.35
C SER A 121 -6.55 2.01 15.02
N GLY A 122 -6.39 3.28 14.62
CA GLY A 122 -5.07 3.92 14.54
C GLY A 122 -4.35 4.04 15.90
N ASN A 123 -5.04 3.75 17.01
CA ASN A 123 -4.46 3.71 18.36
C ASN A 123 -3.93 2.33 18.79
N ASP A 124 -4.12 1.28 17.96
CA ASP A 124 -3.62 -0.08 18.22
C ASP A 124 -2.09 -0.07 18.18
N THR A 125 -1.45 -0.39 19.32
CA THR A 125 0.00 -0.34 19.50
C THR A 125 0.74 -1.56 18.95
N ASN A 126 0.02 -2.53 18.37
CA ASN A 126 0.63 -3.69 17.72
C ASN A 126 0.39 -3.64 16.20
N ALA A 127 -0.85 -3.39 15.78
CA ALA A 127 -1.25 -3.38 14.37
C ALA A 127 -2.20 -2.20 14.09
N PRO A 128 -1.68 -0.96 14.03
CA PRO A 128 -2.51 0.22 13.80
C PRO A 128 -3.22 0.14 12.45
N GLY A 129 -4.52 0.47 12.44
CA GLY A 129 -5.27 0.63 11.20
C GLY A 129 -4.86 1.90 10.47
N VAL A 130 -4.55 1.79 9.18
CA VAL A 130 -4.15 2.93 8.34
C VAL A 130 -4.88 2.86 7.00
N THR A 131 -5.56 3.95 6.65
CA THR A 131 -6.27 4.10 5.38
C THR A 131 -5.72 5.33 4.67
N ILE A 132 -5.15 5.14 3.49
CA ILE A 132 -4.45 6.18 2.73
C ILE A 132 -5.20 6.45 1.43
N PRO A 133 -5.91 7.58 1.30
CA PRO A 133 -6.50 7.98 0.03
C PRO A 133 -5.41 8.46 -0.93
N LEU A 134 -5.50 8.03 -2.18
CA LEU A 134 -4.57 8.31 -3.27
C LEU A 134 -5.35 8.89 -4.45
N GLU A 135 -4.90 10.03 -4.95
CA GLU A 135 -5.37 10.55 -6.24
C GLU A 135 -4.31 10.31 -7.31
N LEU A 136 -4.70 9.61 -8.38
CA LEU A 136 -3.80 9.24 -9.47
C LEU A 136 -3.74 10.37 -10.50
N ALA A 137 -2.56 10.97 -10.63
CA ALA A 137 -2.21 11.90 -11.69
C ALA A 137 -1.27 11.22 -12.70
N LYS A 138 -1.51 11.48 -13.98
CA LYS A 138 -0.56 11.12 -15.05
C LYS A 138 0.60 12.10 -15.06
#